data_AF-A0A2K5XTX9-F1
#
_entry.id   AF-A0A2K5XTX9-F1
#
_cell.length_a   1.000
_cell.length_b   1.000
_cell.length_c   1.000
_cell.angle_alpha   90.00
_cell.angle_beta   90.00
_cell.angle_gamma   90.00
#
_symmetry.space_group_name_H-M   'P 1'
#
loop_
_entity.id
_entity.type
_entity.pdbx_description
1 polymer ?
#
loop_
_entity_poly.entity_id
_entity_poly.type
_entity_poly.pdbx_seq_one_letter_code
_entity_poly.pdbx_strand_id
1 'polypeptide(L)'
;MDLGECLKVHDLALRADYEIASKEQDFFFELDAMDHLQSFIADCDRRTEVAKKRLAETQEEISAEVAAKAERVHELNEEIGKLLAKVEQLGAEGNVEESQKVMDEVEKARAKKREAEEVYRNSMPASSFQQQKLRVCEVCSAYLGLHDNDRRLADHFGGKLHLGFIEIREKLEELKRVVAEKQEKRNQERLKRREEREREEREKLRRSRSREHRRHRSRSMSRERKRRTRSKSREKRHRHRSRSSSRSRSRSHQRSRHSSRDRSRERSKRRY
;
A
#
# COMPACT_ATOMS: atom_id res chain seq x y z
N MET A 1 -0.78 15.56 -18.81
CA MET A 1 -0.73 14.09 -18.84
C MET A 1 -2.06 13.64 -19.36
N ASP A 2 -2.10 13.04 -20.55
CA ASP A 2 -3.34 12.53 -21.10
C ASP A 2 -3.25 11.01 -21.12
N LEU A 3 -4.12 10.34 -20.38
CA LEU A 3 -4.24 8.89 -20.36
C LEU A 3 -5.08 8.39 -21.55
N GLY A 4 -5.65 9.32 -22.34
CA GLY A 4 -6.60 9.03 -23.40
C GLY A 4 -7.98 8.70 -22.85
N GLU A 5 -8.84 8.20 -23.73
CA GLU A 5 -10.17 7.73 -23.36
C GLU A 5 -10.06 6.51 -22.44
N CYS A 6 -10.84 6.50 -21.36
CA CYS A 6 -10.85 5.36 -20.47
C CYS A 6 -11.48 4.15 -21.17
N LEU A 7 -10.82 2.99 -21.06
CA LEU A 7 -11.30 1.73 -21.62
C LEU A 7 -12.52 1.17 -20.87
N LYS A 8 -12.83 1.69 -19.68
CA LYS A 8 -13.93 1.24 -18.83
C LYS A 8 -15.16 2.10 -19.05
N VAL A 9 -16.34 1.50 -18.91
CA VAL A 9 -17.62 2.21 -18.98
C VAL A 9 -17.85 2.98 -17.68
N HIS A 10 -18.06 4.27 -17.79
CA HIS A 10 -18.37 5.16 -16.67
C HIS A 10 -19.80 5.68 -16.81
N ASP A 11 -20.76 4.89 -16.35
CA ASP A 11 -22.18 5.27 -16.32
C ASP A 11 -22.58 5.70 -14.89
N LEU A 12 -23.34 6.79 -14.80
CA LEU A 12 -23.87 7.30 -13.53
C LEU A 12 -24.87 6.32 -12.90
N ALA A 13 -25.59 5.54 -13.72
CA ALA A 13 -26.50 4.51 -13.22
C ALA A 13 -25.74 3.43 -12.43
N LEU A 14 -24.63 2.92 -12.99
CA LEU A 14 -23.79 1.91 -12.34
C LEU A 14 -23.18 2.39 -11.02
N ARG A 15 -22.91 3.71 -10.91
CA ARG A 15 -22.45 4.30 -9.67
C ARG A 15 -23.53 4.26 -8.58
N ALA A 16 -24.77 4.59 -8.92
CA ALA A 16 -25.88 4.54 -7.96
C ALA A 16 -26.13 3.10 -7.47
N ASP A 17 -26.10 2.13 -8.38
CA ASP A 17 -26.22 0.71 -8.05
C ASP A 17 -25.10 0.26 -7.12
N TYR A 18 -23.86 0.69 -7.36
CA TYR A 18 -22.74 0.41 -6.48
C TYR A 18 -22.90 1.05 -5.09
N GLU A 19 -23.36 2.29 -5.00
CA GLU A 19 -23.58 2.97 -3.70
C GLU A 19 -24.66 2.28 -2.85
N ILE A 20 -25.66 1.67 -3.48
CA ILE A 20 -26.66 0.84 -2.80
C ILE A 20 -26.03 -0.49 -2.37
N ALA A 21 -25.36 -1.19 -3.28
CA ALA A 21 -24.81 -2.52 -3.02
C ALA A 21 -23.66 -2.49 -2.00
N SER A 22 -22.83 -1.43 -1.99
CA SER A 22 -21.69 -1.24 -1.09
C SER A 22 -22.10 -1.19 0.39
N LYS A 23 -23.37 -0.88 0.69
CA LYS A 23 -23.92 -0.94 2.05
C LYS A 23 -24.16 -2.37 2.53
N GLU A 24 -24.46 -3.29 1.60
CA GLU A 24 -24.79 -4.67 1.92
C GLU A 24 -23.55 -5.59 1.87
N GLN A 25 -22.62 -5.35 0.94
CA GLN A 25 -21.44 -6.19 0.75
C GLN A 25 -20.18 -5.41 0.37
N ASP A 26 -19.03 -5.88 0.89
CA ASP A 26 -17.71 -5.40 0.51
C ASP A 26 -17.26 -6.06 -0.81
N PHE A 27 -17.23 -5.28 -1.90
CA PHE A 27 -16.83 -5.76 -3.23
C PHE A 27 -15.33 -5.65 -3.52
N PHE A 28 -14.53 -5.11 -2.58
CA PHE A 28 -13.07 -4.94 -2.71
C PHE A 28 -12.60 -4.05 -3.88
N PHE A 29 -13.48 -3.35 -4.60
CA PHE A 29 -13.09 -2.41 -5.65
C PHE A 29 -12.18 -1.27 -5.15
N GLU A 30 -12.22 -0.97 -3.85
CA GLU A 30 -11.31 -0.02 -3.20
C GLU A 30 -9.84 -0.45 -3.30
N LEU A 31 -9.54 -1.75 -3.29
CA LEU A 31 -8.18 -2.26 -3.45
C LEU A 31 -7.65 -2.00 -4.86
N ASP A 32 -8.44 -2.37 -5.87
CA ASP A 32 -8.09 -2.14 -7.27
C ASP A 32 -7.96 -0.64 -7.57
N ALA A 33 -8.84 0.19 -6.99
CA ALA A 33 -8.77 1.64 -7.10
C ALA A 33 -7.50 2.19 -6.43
N MET A 34 -7.17 1.72 -5.23
CA MET A 34 -5.94 2.12 -4.52
C MET A 34 -4.69 1.75 -5.32
N ASP A 35 -4.61 0.53 -5.85
CA ASP A 35 -3.45 0.07 -6.63
C ASP A 35 -3.28 0.89 -7.93
N HIS A 36 -4.39 1.24 -8.58
CA HIS A 36 -4.38 2.09 -9.76
C HIS A 36 -3.92 3.52 -9.45
N LEU A 37 -4.46 4.15 -8.41
CA LEU A 37 -4.05 5.49 -7.98
C LEU A 37 -2.60 5.52 -7.49
N GLN A 38 -2.16 4.47 -6.79
CA GLN A 38 -0.78 4.37 -6.32
C GLN A 38 0.21 4.24 -7.48
N SER A 39 -0.13 3.44 -8.49
CA SER A 39 0.68 3.33 -9.72
C SER A 39 0.75 4.68 -10.45
N PHE A 40 -0.38 5.39 -10.54
CA PHE A 40 -0.44 6.70 -11.18
C PHE A 40 0.40 7.76 -10.45
N ILE A 41 0.33 7.83 -9.12
CA ILE A 41 1.15 8.75 -8.33
C ILE A 41 2.63 8.39 -8.44
N ALA A 42 2.99 7.10 -8.39
CA ALA A 42 4.38 6.67 -8.54
C ALA A 42 4.97 7.07 -9.91
N ASP A 43 4.19 6.98 -10.99
CA ASP A 43 4.60 7.44 -12.32
C ASP A 43 4.80 8.96 -12.37
N CYS A 44 3.96 9.72 -11.68
CA CYS A 44 4.09 11.17 -11.58
C CYS A 44 5.32 11.59 -10.78
N ASP A 45 5.57 10.95 -9.64
CA ASP A 45 6.72 11.22 -8.79
C ASP A 45 8.01 10.86 -9.53
N ARG A 46 8.04 9.72 -10.24
CA ARG A 46 9.17 9.33 -11.10
C ARG A 46 9.44 10.36 -12.20
N ARG A 47 8.41 10.88 -12.86
CA ARG A 47 8.57 11.95 -13.86
C ARG A 47 9.08 13.24 -13.24
N THR A 48 8.61 13.58 -12.05
CA THR A 48 9.07 14.74 -11.28
C THR A 48 10.57 14.62 -10.96
N GLU A 49 11.03 13.44 -10.52
CA GLU A 49 12.45 13.20 -10.25
C GLU A 49 13.31 13.31 -11.52
N VAL A 50 12.85 12.75 -12.64
CA VAL A 50 13.55 12.85 -13.93
C VAL A 50 13.64 14.31 -14.39
N ALA A 51 12.56 15.08 -14.25
CA ALA A 51 12.55 16.49 -14.60
C ALA A 51 13.47 17.31 -13.67
N LYS A 52 13.47 17.02 -12.36
CA LYS A 52 14.40 17.62 -11.39
C LYS A 52 15.86 17.32 -11.74
N LYS A 53 16.19 16.06 -12.07
CA LYS A 53 17.54 15.66 -12.51
C LYS A 53 17.98 16.37 -13.78
N ARG A 54 17.12 16.44 -14.79
CA ARG A 54 17.40 17.18 -16.04
C ARG A 54 17.67 18.66 -15.77
N LEU A 55 16.90 19.28 -14.88
CA LEU A 55 17.13 20.67 -14.51
C LEU A 55 18.45 20.84 -13.77
N ALA A 56 18.76 19.96 -12.82
CA ALA A 56 20.03 19.99 -12.09
C ALA A 56 21.23 19.87 -13.04
N GLU A 57 21.19 18.93 -13.99
CA GLU A 57 22.24 18.75 -15.02
C GLU A 57 22.42 20.01 -15.88
N THR A 58 21.34 20.70 -16.25
CA THR A 58 21.43 21.96 -17.01
C THR A 58 21.84 23.18 -16.17
N GLN A 59 21.78 23.07 -14.83
CA GLN A 59 21.99 24.16 -13.89
C GLN A 59 23.32 24.05 -13.11
N GLU A 60 24.19 23.09 -13.44
CA GLU A 60 25.48 22.86 -12.74
C GLU A 60 26.43 24.07 -12.76
N GLU A 61 26.19 25.09 -13.60
CA GLU A 61 26.96 26.33 -13.62
C GLU A 61 26.57 27.33 -12.50
N ILE A 62 25.50 27.06 -11.74
CA ILE A 62 25.01 27.96 -10.69
C ILE A 62 25.66 27.57 -9.35
N SER A 63 26.36 28.53 -8.71
CA SER A 63 26.93 28.28 -7.39
C SER A 63 25.84 27.89 -6.38
N ALA A 64 26.17 26.97 -5.46
CA ALA A 64 25.23 26.47 -4.45
C ALA A 64 24.57 27.58 -3.61
N GLU A 65 25.27 28.70 -3.38
CA GLU A 65 24.72 29.86 -2.68
C GLU A 65 23.61 30.57 -3.46
N VAL A 66 23.73 30.61 -4.78
CA VAL A 66 22.73 31.20 -5.67
C VAL A 66 21.53 30.26 -5.82
N ALA A 67 21.75 28.94 -5.81
CA ALA A 67 20.69 27.95 -5.77
C ALA A 67 19.85 28.08 -4.49
N ALA A 68 20.49 28.20 -3.31
CA ALA A 68 19.78 28.38 -2.05
C ALA A 68 18.96 29.69 -1.99
N LYS A 69 19.44 30.77 -2.62
CA LYS A 69 18.68 32.02 -2.74
C LYS A 69 17.49 31.89 -3.70
N ALA A 70 17.66 31.14 -4.80
CA ALA A 70 16.55 30.82 -5.71
C ALA A 70 15.49 29.97 -5.00
N GLU A 71 15.90 28.97 -4.21
CA GLU A 71 14.99 28.12 -3.43
C GLU A 71 14.11 28.96 -2.49
N ARG A 72 14.68 29.93 -1.76
CA ARG A 72 13.89 30.83 -0.89
C ARG A 72 12.84 31.64 -1.66
N VAL A 73 13.20 32.19 -2.82
CA VAL A 73 12.25 32.91 -3.68
C VAL A 73 11.15 31.96 -4.17
N HIS A 74 11.51 30.71 -4.48
CA HIS A 74 10.55 29.70 -4.89
C HIS A 74 9.61 29.26 -3.76
N GLU A 75 10.10 29.10 -2.53
CA GLU A 75 9.28 28.81 -1.35
C GLU A 75 8.23 29.91 -1.12
N LEU A 76 8.65 31.17 -1.21
CA LEU A 76 7.75 32.32 -1.11
C LEU A 76 6.72 32.35 -2.25
N ASN A 77 7.11 31.97 -3.46
CA ASN A 77 6.19 31.83 -4.59
C ASN A 77 5.14 30.73 -4.37
N GLU A 78 5.53 29.59 -3.80
CA GLU A 78 4.60 28.52 -3.46
C GLU A 78 3.64 28.92 -2.34
N GLU A 79 4.13 29.64 -1.32
CA GLU A 79 3.30 30.17 -0.24
C GLU A 79 2.28 31.17 -0.78
N ILE A 80 2.70 32.13 -1.62
CA ILE A 80 1.81 33.08 -2.31
C ILE A 80 0.77 32.33 -3.14
N GLY A 81 1.18 31.33 -3.93
CA GLY A 81 0.27 30.55 -4.76
C GLY A 81 -0.80 29.81 -3.94
N LYS A 82 -0.42 29.21 -2.81
CA LYS A 82 -1.35 28.54 -1.88
C LYS A 82 -2.30 29.53 -1.21
N LEU A 83 -1.80 30.68 -0.78
CA LEU A 83 -2.63 31.71 -0.17
C LEU A 83 -3.61 32.32 -1.18
N LEU A 84 -3.19 32.56 -2.42
CA LEU A 84 -4.08 33.02 -3.50
C LEU A 84 -5.20 32.00 -3.79
N ALA A 85 -4.87 30.71 -3.84
CA ALA A 85 -5.88 29.67 -4.02
C ALA A 85 -6.89 29.63 -2.86
N LYS A 86 -6.44 29.84 -1.61
CA LYS A 86 -7.33 29.96 -0.44
C LYS A 86 -8.22 31.20 -0.50
N VAL A 87 -7.69 32.33 -0.96
CA VAL A 87 -8.48 33.56 -1.16
C VAL A 87 -9.60 33.32 -2.15
N GLU A 88 -9.32 32.63 -3.27
CA GLU A 88 -10.33 32.28 -4.26
C GLU A 88 -11.41 31.35 -3.69
N GLN A 89 -11.01 30.35 -2.89
CA GLN A 89 -11.95 29.45 -2.20
C GLN A 89 -12.85 30.21 -1.21
N LEU A 90 -12.27 31.00 -0.31
CA LEU A 90 -13.02 31.80 0.66
C LEU A 90 -13.90 32.85 -0.03
N GLY A 91 -13.44 33.40 -1.16
CA GLY A 91 -14.22 34.29 -2.00
C GLY A 91 -15.43 33.59 -2.63
N ALA A 92 -15.29 32.34 -3.08
CA ALA A 92 -16.39 31.54 -3.60
C ALA A 92 -17.41 31.15 -2.52
N GLU A 93 -16.96 30.96 -1.28
CA GLU A 93 -17.80 30.69 -0.11
C GLU A 93 -18.51 31.95 0.43
N GLY A 94 -18.11 33.14 -0.02
CA GLY A 94 -18.71 34.42 0.40
C GLY A 94 -18.15 34.99 1.71
N ASN A 95 -17.05 34.42 2.24
CA ASN A 95 -16.42 34.85 3.48
C ASN A 95 -15.47 36.04 3.23
N VAL A 96 -16.05 37.22 3.02
CA VAL A 96 -15.31 38.45 2.62
C VAL A 96 -14.29 38.90 3.67
N GLU A 97 -14.64 38.86 4.96
CA GLU A 97 -13.75 39.33 6.04
C GLU A 97 -12.52 38.44 6.21
N GLU A 98 -12.68 37.13 6.08
CA GLU A 98 -11.56 36.18 6.16
C GLU A 98 -10.70 36.24 4.91
N SER A 99 -11.32 36.36 3.73
CA SER A 99 -10.64 36.57 2.45
C SER A 99 -9.74 37.81 2.47
N GLN A 100 -10.19 38.92 3.07
CA GLN A 100 -9.40 40.15 3.22
C GLN A 100 -8.16 39.94 4.11
N LYS A 101 -8.28 39.23 5.23
CA LYS A 101 -7.14 38.94 6.11
C LYS A 101 -6.08 38.09 5.40
N VAL A 102 -6.51 37.09 4.64
CA VAL A 102 -5.59 36.24 3.86
C VAL A 102 -4.96 37.04 2.72
N MET A 103 -5.66 38.01 2.14
CA MET A 103 -5.09 38.93 1.16
C MET A 103 -3.99 39.83 1.75
N ASP A 104 -4.16 40.33 2.97
CA ASP A 104 -3.11 41.10 3.65
C ASP A 104 -1.85 40.24 3.89
N GLU A 105 -2.02 38.95 4.16
CA GLU A 105 -0.92 37.99 4.27
C GLU A 105 -0.22 37.76 2.92
N VAL A 106 -0.98 37.66 1.84
CA VAL A 106 -0.45 37.60 0.46
C VAL A 106 0.39 38.84 0.15
N GLU A 107 -0.08 40.04 0.51
CA GLU A 107 0.68 41.28 0.27
C GLU A 107 2.00 41.32 1.05
N LYS A 108 1.99 40.88 2.32
CA LYS A 108 3.22 40.74 3.12
C LYS A 108 4.18 39.72 2.51
N ALA A 109 3.66 38.60 2.01
CA ALA A 109 4.47 37.59 1.32
C ALA A 109 5.03 38.12 -0.01
N ARG A 110 4.26 38.93 -0.76
CA ARG A 110 4.73 39.61 -1.99
C ARG A 110 5.86 40.60 -1.71
N ALA A 111 5.79 41.35 -0.61
CA ALA A 111 6.87 42.24 -0.20
C ALA A 111 8.17 41.47 0.05
N LYS A 112 8.09 40.36 0.80
CA LYS A 112 9.24 39.48 1.05
C LYS A 112 9.77 38.81 -0.23
N LYS A 113 8.88 38.39 -1.14
CA LYS A 113 9.26 37.85 -2.46
C LYS A 113 10.10 38.87 -3.22
N ARG A 114 9.65 40.14 -3.26
CA ARG A 114 10.36 41.21 -3.96
C ARG A 114 11.76 41.45 -3.38
N GLU A 115 11.89 41.48 -2.05
CA GLU A 115 13.19 41.60 -1.38
C GLU A 115 14.10 40.40 -1.69
N ALA A 116 13.57 39.18 -1.63
CA ALA A 116 14.33 37.97 -1.93
C ALA A 116 14.76 37.90 -3.41
N GLU A 117 13.90 38.31 -4.34
CA GLU A 117 14.21 38.43 -5.77
C GLU A 117 15.29 39.48 -6.03
N GLU A 118 15.28 40.59 -5.31
CA GLU A 118 16.28 41.64 -5.43
C GLU A 118 17.65 41.18 -4.91
N VAL A 119 17.69 40.50 -3.76
CA VAL A 119 18.91 39.85 -3.23
C VAL A 119 19.44 38.80 -4.20
N TYR A 120 18.56 38.02 -4.82
CA TYR A 120 18.92 37.03 -5.83
C TYR A 120 19.47 37.69 -7.10
N ARG A 121 18.80 38.72 -7.62
CA ARG A 121 19.22 39.49 -8.80
C ARG A 121 20.57 40.17 -8.58
N ASN A 122 20.81 40.73 -7.39
CA ASN A 122 22.07 41.39 -7.04
C ASN A 122 23.24 40.40 -6.88
N SER A 123 22.95 39.13 -6.62
CA SER A 123 23.98 38.08 -6.48
C SER A 123 24.40 37.43 -7.79
N MET A 124 23.82 37.82 -8.93
CA MET A 124 24.03 37.15 -10.21
C MET A 124 24.46 38.10 -11.34
N PRO A 125 25.45 37.72 -12.17
CA PRO A 125 25.81 38.47 -13.37
C PRO A 125 24.67 38.53 -14.40
N ALA A 126 24.56 39.65 -15.12
CA ALA A 126 23.52 39.89 -16.12
C ALA A 126 23.51 38.85 -17.27
N SER A 127 24.66 38.22 -17.57
CA SER A 127 24.81 37.20 -18.61
C SER A 127 24.08 35.89 -18.28
N SER A 128 24.11 35.46 -17.01
CA SER A 128 23.40 34.28 -16.51
C SER A 128 21.91 34.51 -16.25
N PHE A 129 21.44 35.76 -16.34
CA PHE A 129 20.04 36.12 -16.12
C PHE A 129 19.13 35.75 -17.30
N GLN A 130 19.69 35.52 -18.50
CA GLN A 130 18.93 35.16 -19.70
C GLN A 130 18.42 33.71 -19.69
N GLN A 131 19.04 32.82 -18.90
CA GLN A 131 18.52 31.47 -18.71
C GLN A 131 17.31 31.54 -17.77
N GLN A 132 16.12 31.27 -18.29
CA GLN A 132 14.92 31.11 -17.48
C GLN A 132 15.15 29.95 -16.51
N LYS A 133 15.41 30.27 -15.24
CA LYS A 133 15.53 29.25 -14.20
C LYS A 133 14.14 28.69 -13.92
N LEU A 134 13.94 27.48 -14.41
CA LEU A 134 12.74 26.69 -14.21
C LEU A 134 12.92 25.82 -12.97
N ARG A 135 11.84 25.64 -12.23
CA ARG A 135 11.65 24.66 -11.17
C ARG A 135 10.50 23.75 -11.57
N VAL A 136 10.49 22.51 -11.11
CA VAL A 136 9.37 21.59 -11.34
C VAL A 136 8.46 21.62 -10.10
N CYS A 137 7.15 21.79 -10.32
CA CYS A 137 6.15 21.63 -9.27
C CYS A 137 6.08 20.17 -8.80
N GLU A 138 6.07 19.95 -7.48
CA GLU A 138 6.05 18.62 -6.89
C GLU A 138 4.71 17.90 -6.98
N VAL A 139 3.65 18.64 -7.31
CA VAL A 139 2.28 18.13 -7.43
C VAL A 139 1.96 17.76 -8.87
N CYS A 140 2.23 18.65 -9.83
CA CYS A 140 1.80 18.45 -11.24
C CYS A 140 2.93 18.13 -12.21
N SER A 141 4.18 18.06 -11.73
CA SER A 141 5.38 17.87 -12.57
C SER A 141 5.56 18.93 -13.67
N ALA A 142 4.87 20.06 -13.60
CA ALA A 142 4.97 21.15 -14.55
C ALA A 142 6.16 22.05 -14.24
N TYR A 143 6.74 22.67 -15.26
CA TYR A 143 7.80 23.66 -15.09
C TYR A 143 7.21 25.03 -14.73
N LEU A 144 7.68 25.61 -13.63
CA LEU A 144 7.39 26.97 -13.18
C LEU A 144 8.68 27.79 -13.23
N GLY A 145 8.61 29.00 -13.77
CA GLY A 145 9.72 29.94 -13.72
C GLY A 145 9.82 30.64 -12.36
N LEU A 146 11.04 31.01 -11.96
CA LEU A 146 11.28 31.83 -10.76
C LEU A 146 10.56 33.19 -10.82
N HIS A 147 10.55 33.80 -12.01
CA HIS A 147 9.99 35.14 -12.27
C HIS A 147 8.59 35.09 -12.89
N ASP A 148 7.86 33.99 -12.71
CA ASP A 148 6.51 33.93 -13.24
C ASP A 148 5.59 34.93 -12.53
N ASN A 149 4.72 35.57 -13.31
CA ASN A 149 3.72 36.51 -12.80
C ASN A 149 2.76 35.80 -11.85
N ASP A 150 2.33 36.49 -10.80
CA ASP A 150 1.41 35.94 -9.79
C ASP A 150 0.10 35.44 -10.41
N ARG A 151 -0.37 36.05 -11.50
CA ARG A 151 -1.51 35.56 -12.28
C ARG A 151 -1.28 34.14 -12.82
N ARG A 152 -0.09 33.88 -13.37
CA ARG A 152 0.27 32.54 -13.89
C ARG A 152 0.42 31.52 -12.78
N LEU A 153 0.91 31.94 -11.60
CA LEU A 153 0.95 31.10 -10.42
C LEU A 153 -0.47 30.73 -9.97
N ALA A 154 -1.38 31.71 -9.89
CA ALA A 154 -2.79 31.45 -9.59
C ALA A 154 -3.42 30.47 -10.60
N ASP A 155 -3.22 30.69 -11.91
CA ASP A 155 -3.72 29.78 -12.95
C ASP A 155 -3.11 28.36 -12.84
N HIS A 156 -1.87 28.24 -12.36
CA HIS A 156 -1.24 26.93 -12.12
C HIS A 156 -1.87 26.21 -10.93
N PHE A 157 -1.98 26.87 -9.77
CA PHE A 157 -2.48 26.27 -8.54
C PHE A 157 -4.01 26.07 -8.56
N GLY A 158 -4.76 26.98 -9.19
CA GLY A 158 -6.19 26.86 -9.47
C GLY A 158 -6.51 26.03 -10.73
N GLY A 159 -5.50 25.51 -11.42
CA GLY A 159 -5.66 24.71 -12.62
C GLY A 159 -6.22 23.31 -12.30
N LYS A 160 -7.02 22.77 -13.22
CA LYS A 160 -7.61 21.41 -13.11
C LYS A 160 -6.57 20.31 -12.88
N LEU A 161 -5.37 20.46 -13.45
CA LEU A 161 -4.29 19.50 -13.23
C LEU A 161 -3.80 19.54 -11.79
N HIS A 162 -3.55 20.72 -11.22
CA HIS A 162 -3.02 20.86 -9.87
C HIS A 162 -4.03 20.40 -8.83
N LEU A 163 -5.28 20.88 -8.94
CA LEU A 163 -6.36 20.47 -8.05
C LEU A 163 -6.66 18.98 -8.16
N GLY A 164 -6.70 18.43 -9.39
CA GLY A 164 -6.92 16.99 -9.60
C GLY A 164 -5.83 16.12 -8.97
N PHE A 165 -4.57 16.54 -9.01
CA PHE A 165 -3.48 15.81 -8.34
C PHE A 165 -3.55 15.89 -6.81
N ILE A 166 -4.00 17.02 -6.25
CA ILE A 166 -4.27 17.14 -4.81
C ILE A 166 -5.38 16.17 -4.42
N GLU A 167 -6.52 16.21 -5.12
CA GLU A 167 -7.65 15.32 -4.86
C GLU A 167 -7.26 13.85 -4.97
N ILE A 168 -6.47 13.47 -5.98
CA ILE A 168 -5.99 12.09 -6.15
C ILE A 168 -5.10 11.66 -4.97
N ARG A 169 -4.21 12.54 -4.49
CA ARG A 169 -3.35 12.24 -3.33
C ARG A 169 -4.15 12.10 -2.04
N GLU A 170 -5.10 12.99 -1.80
CA GLU A 170 -6.02 12.90 -0.66
C GLU A 170 -6.87 11.63 -0.71
N LYS A 171 -7.46 11.32 -1.87
CA LYS A 171 -8.26 10.09 -2.07
C LYS A 171 -7.43 8.84 -1.88
N LEU A 172 -6.16 8.84 -2.28
CA LEU A 172 -5.26 7.73 -2.03
C LEU A 172 -4.99 7.56 -0.53
N GLU A 173 -4.83 8.64 0.24
CA GLU A 173 -4.68 8.54 1.70
C GLU A 173 -5.95 8.01 2.37
N GLU A 174 -7.12 8.48 1.96
CA GLU A 174 -8.41 7.97 2.42
C GLU A 174 -8.56 6.47 2.14
N LEU A 175 -8.30 6.04 0.90
CA LEU A 175 -8.39 4.64 0.51
C LEU A 175 -7.39 3.77 1.25
N LYS A 176 -6.15 4.25 1.45
CA LYS A 176 -5.16 3.53 2.27
C LYS A 176 -5.65 3.30 3.69
N ARG A 177 -6.31 4.27 4.32
CA ARG A 177 -6.89 4.10 5.67
C ARG A 177 -8.00 3.06 5.67
N VAL A 178 -8.94 3.15 4.74
CA VAL A 178 -10.06 2.19 4.63
C VAL A 178 -9.54 0.77 4.38
N VAL A 179 -8.59 0.62 3.46
CA VAL A 179 -7.95 -0.66 3.16
C VAL A 179 -7.19 -1.21 4.37
N ALA A 180 -6.44 -0.36 5.08
CA ALA A 180 -5.74 -0.77 6.30
C ALA A 180 -6.71 -1.26 7.37
N GLU A 181 -7.78 -0.52 7.64
CA GLU A 181 -8.82 -0.94 8.60
C GLU A 181 -9.50 -2.26 8.20
N LYS A 182 -9.81 -2.43 6.90
CA LYS A 182 -10.41 -3.68 6.39
C LYS A 182 -9.42 -4.85 6.47
N GLN A 183 -8.14 -4.62 6.17
CA GLN A 183 -7.08 -5.62 6.31
C GLN A 183 -6.86 -5.99 7.77
N GLU A 184 -6.88 -5.03 8.69
CA GLU A 184 -6.77 -5.26 10.13
C GLU A 184 -7.95 -6.08 10.66
N LYS A 185 -9.19 -5.72 10.29
CA LYS A 185 -10.39 -6.51 10.63
C LYS A 185 -10.27 -7.95 10.13
N ARG A 186 -9.84 -8.14 8.88
CA ARG A 186 -9.60 -9.48 8.30
C ARG A 186 -8.47 -10.23 9.01
N ASN A 187 -7.39 -9.56 9.39
CA ASN A 187 -6.29 -10.16 10.14
C ASN A 187 -6.71 -10.53 11.56
N GLN A 188 -7.49 -9.68 12.22
CA GLN A 188 -8.08 -9.97 13.53
C GLN A 188 -9.05 -11.15 13.46
N GLU A 189 -9.88 -11.26 12.42
CA GLU A 189 -10.76 -12.42 12.23
C GLU A 189 -9.94 -13.70 11.99
N ARG A 190 -8.89 -13.63 11.17
CA ARG A 190 -7.96 -14.75 10.95
C ARG A 190 -7.27 -15.18 12.25
N LEU A 191 -6.84 -14.22 13.08
CA LEU A 191 -6.26 -14.47 14.39
C LEU A 191 -7.27 -15.11 15.34
N LYS A 192 -8.50 -14.58 15.43
CA LYS A 192 -9.59 -15.16 16.24
C LYS A 192 -9.90 -16.60 15.82
N ARG A 193 -10.00 -16.88 14.51
CA ARG A 193 -10.20 -18.24 13.99
C ARG A 193 -9.02 -19.17 14.32
N ARG A 194 -7.80 -18.65 14.34
CA ARG A 194 -6.61 -19.41 14.74
C ARG A 194 -6.64 -19.72 16.24
N GLU A 195 -6.93 -18.72 17.07
CA GLU A 195 -7.06 -18.89 18.52
C GLU A 195 -8.18 -19.85 18.89
N GLU A 196 -9.31 -19.82 18.18
CA GLU A 196 -10.42 -20.76 18.36
C GLU A 196 -10.00 -22.19 18.04
N ARG A 197 -9.30 -22.41 16.93
CA ARG A 197 -8.72 -23.72 16.59
C ARG A 197 -7.73 -24.21 17.65
N GLU A 198 -6.87 -23.33 18.14
CA GLU A 198 -5.91 -23.66 19.21
C GLU A 198 -6.63 -23.97 20.54
N ARG A 199 -7.70 -23.25 20.89
CA ARG A 199 -8.54 -23.55 22.06
C ARG A 199 -9.24 -24.90 21.94
N GLU A 200 -9.85 -25.18 20.79
CA GLU A 200 -10.49 -26.47 20.51
C GLU A 200 -9.49 -27.62 20.60
N GLU A 201 -8.29 -27.45 20.04
CA GLU A 201 -7.23 -28.46 20.09
C GLU A 201 -6.79 -28.70 21.53
N ARG A 202 -6.63 -27.64 22.33
CA ARG A 202 -6.30 -27.72 23.76
C ARG A 202 -7.39 -28.43 24.56
N GLU A 203 -8.66 -28.19 24.25
CA GLU A 203 -9.78 -28.88 24.87
C GLU A 203 -9.84 -30.36 24.48
N LYS A 204 -9.65 -30.69 23.20
CA LYS A 204 -9.54 -32.07 22.70
C LYS A 204 -8.38 -32.80 23.39
N LEU A 205 -7.25 -32.14 23.61
CA LEU A 205 -6.11 -32.71 24.34
C LEU A 205 -6.46 -32.99 25.82
N ARG A 206 -7.11 -32.04 26.51
CA ARG A 206 -7.58 -32.21 27.90
C ARG A 206 -8.59 -33.35 28.03
N ARG A 207 -9.52 -33.47 27.09
CA ARG A 207 -10.54 -34.54 27.04
C ARG A 207 -9.91 -35.91 26.79
N SER A 208 -8.89 -35.96 25.94
CA SER A 208 -8.11 -37.18 25.66
C SER A 208 -7.30 -37.62 26.87
N ARG A 209 -6.60 -36.71 27.54
CA ARG A 209 -5.85 -36.98 28.77
C ARG A 209 -6.76 -37.46 29.91
N SER A 210 -7.98 -36.92 30.00
CA SER A 210 -9.00 -37.36 30.98
C SER A 210 -9.55 -38.76 30.68
N ARG A 211 -9.75 -39.11 29.39
CA ARG A 211 -10.14 -40.47 28.97
C ARG A 211 -9.03 -41.49 29.25
N GLU A 212 -7.78 -41.11 29.02
CA GLU A 212 -6.62 -41.94 29.32
C GLU A 212 -6.49 -42.19 30.83
N HIS A 213 -6.63 -41.15 31.66
CA HIS A 213 -6.61 -41.28 33.11
C HIS A 213 -7.72 -42.22 33.65
N ARG A 214 -8.93 -42.19 33.09
CA ARG A 214 -10.01 -43.14 33.43
C ARG A 214 -9.70 -44.58 33.01
N ARG A 215 -9.03 -44.80 31.87
CA ARG A 215 -8.57 -46.14 31.43
C ARG A 215 -7.48 -46.72 32.34
N HIS A 216 -6.62 -45.88 32.91
CA HIS A 216 -5.60 -46.33 33.86
C HIS A 216 -6.20 -46.72 35.22
N ARG A 217 -7.23 -46.00 35.69
CA ARG A 217 -7.91 -46.29 36.97
C ARG A 217 -8.73 -47.59 36.95
N SER A 218 -9.34 -47.95 35.82
CA SER A 218 -10.06 -49.24 35.67
C SER A 218 -9.12 -50.45 35.54
N ARG A 219 -7.88 -50.24 35.07
CA ARG A 219 -6.82 -51.27 35.05
C ARG A 219 -6.19 -51.55 36.41
N SER A 220 -6.19 -50.57 37.33
CA SER A 220 -5.68 -50.75 38.69
C SER A 220 -6.67 -51.52 39.57
N MET A 221 -7.98 -51.22 39.47
CA MET A 221 -9.04 -51.95 40.20
C MET A 221 -9.22 -53.42 39.79
N SER A 222 -8.85 -53.79 38.55
CA SER A 222 -8.93 -55.19 38.09
C SER A 222 -7.77 -56.08 38.55
N ARG A 223 -6.69 -55.50 39.11
CA ARG A 223 -5.56 -56.29 39.67
C ARG A 223 -5.73 -56.66 41.13
N GLU A 224 -6.65 -56.01 41.86
CA GLU A 224 -6.86 -56.27 43.29
C GLU A 224 -7.87 -57.40 43.56
N ARG A 225 -8.76 -57.71 42.61
CA ARG A 225 -9.74 -58.82 42.75
C ARG A 225 -9.22 -60.23 42.42
N LYS A 226 -7.96 -60.39 42.00
CA LYS A 226 -7.39 -61.69 41.57
C LYS A 226 -6.36 -62.31 42.54
N ARG A 227 -6.47 -62.04 43.85
CA ARG A 227 -5.70 -62.72 44.92
C ARG A 227 -6.56 -63.49 45.92
N ARG A 228 -7.67 -64.09 45.49
CA ARG A 228 -8.38 -65.13 46.25
C ARG A 228 -8.74 -66.29 45.33
N THR A 229 -7.89 -67.30 45.33
CA THR A 229 -8.16 -68.72 45.65
C THR A 229 -7.15 -69.61 44.94
N ARG A 230 -6.09 -69.90 45.69
CA ARG A 230 -5.29 -71.11 45.65
C ARG A 230 -6.20 -72.34 45.61
N SER A 231 -5.95 -73.28 44.68
CA SER A 231 -5.95 -74.76 44.86
C SER A 231 -6.38 -75.51 43.58
N LYS A 232 -5.81 -76.73 43.41
CA LYS A 232 -6.09 -77.80 42.42
C LYS A 232 -5.52 -77.61 41.01
N SER A 233 -4.36 -78.18 40.64
CA SER A 233 -3.94 -79.61 40.47
C SER A 233 -4.28 -80.20 39.08
N ARG A 234 -3.24 -80.77 38.43
CA ARG A 234 -3.26 -81.74 37.30
C ARG A 234 -3.71 -81.17 35.93
N GLU A 235 -3.14 -81.53 34.77
CA GLU A 235 -2.10 -82.48 34.39
C GLU A 235 -1.59 -82.15 32.97
N LYS A 236 -0.43 -82.73 32.63
CA LYS A 236 0.35 -82.64 31.40
C LYS A 236 -0.44 -82.94 30.11
N ARG A 237 -0.09 -82.26 29.01
CA ARG A 237 0.41 -82.93 27.80
C ARG A 237 1.13 -81.97 26.85
N HIS A 238 2.42 -82.24 26.65
CA HIS A 238 3.24 -81.72 25.57
C HIS A 238 2.75 -82.23 24.21
N ARG A 239 2.80 -81.37 23.19
CA ARG A 239 3.33 -81.78 21.87
C ARG A 239 3.79 -80.58 21.06
N HIS A 240 5.08 -80.60 20.76
CA HIS A 240 5.80 -79.67 19.91
C HIS A 240 5.48 -79.98 18.45
N ARG A 241 5.21 -78.94 17.63
CA ARG A 241 5.46 -79.02 16.19
C ARG A 241 5.73 -77.63 15.64
N SER A 242 7.01 -77.38 15.39
CA SER A 242 7.54 -76.26 14.63
C SER A 242 7.14 -76.37 13.16
N ARG A 243 6.65 -75.27 12.57
CA ARG A 243 6.87 -74.95 11.16
C ARG A 243 6.61 -73.47 10.87
N SER A 244 7.52 -72.94 10.08
CA SER A 244 7.83 -71.56 9.77
C SER A 244 6.75 -70.84 8.97
N SER A 245 6.58 -69.53 9.20
CA SER A 245 6.16 -68.61 8.12
C SER A 245 6.53 -67.17 8.47
N SER A 246 7.55 -66.69 7.78
CA SER A 246 7.98 -65.30 7.69
C SER A 246 6.97 -64.47 6.88
N ARG A 247 6.48 -63.35 7.44
CA ARG A 247 6.02 -62.21 6.63
C ARG A 247 6.06 -60.89 7.40
N SER A 248 7.11 -60.14 7.08
CA SER A 248 7.33 -58.72 7.33
C SER A 248 6.35 -57.81 6.58
N ARG A 249 6.00 -56.65 7.16
CA ARG A 249 5.88 -55.37 6.42
C ARG A 249 5.70 -54.17 7.36
N SER A 250 6.81 -53.48 7.61
CA SER A 250 6.85 -52.07 8.03
C SER A 250 6.93 -51.23 6.76
N ARG A 251 6.00 -50.28 6.56
CA ARG A 251 6.03 -49.33 5.43
C ARG A 251 6.16 -47.90 5.97
N SER A 252 7.37 -47.38 5.93
CA SER A 252 7.70 -45.96 6.00
C SER A 252 7.60 -45.36 4.60
N HIS A 253 6.78 -44.32 4.40
CA HIS A 253 6.68 -43.61 3.12
C HIS A 253 7.45 -42.29 3.23
N GLN A 254 8.53 -42.19 2.47
CA GLN A 254 9.31 -40.97 2.28
C GLN A 254 8.74 -40.14 1.14
N ARG A 255 8.93 -38.83 1.28
CA ARG A 255 8.67 -37.77 0.30
C ARG A 255 9.49 -37.95 -0.97
N SER A 256 8.90 -37.69 -2.13
CA SER A 256 9.65 -37.35 -3.35
C SER A 256 8.97 -36.20 -4.10
N ARG A 257 9.77 -35.14 -4.30
CA ARG A 257 9.53 -33.96 -5.12
C ARG A 257 9.45 -34.35 -6.60
N HIS A 258 8.48 -33.82 -7.34
CA HIS A 258 8.48 -33.87 -8.80
C HIS A 258 8.91 -32.51 -9.37
N SER A 259 10.00 -32.56 -10.14
CA SER A 259 10.41 -31.56 -11.12
C SER A 259 10.57 -32.32 -12.42
N SER A 260 9.74 -32.03 -13.41
CA SER A 260 9.88 -32.55 -14.76
C SER A 260 9.55 -31.42 -15.74
N ARG A 261 10.59 -31.05 -16.47
CA ARG A 261 10.69 -30.00 -17.46
C ARG A 261 10.80 -30.73 -18.79
N ASP A 262 9.72 -30.78 -19.57
CA ASP A 262 9.73 -31.45 -20.87
C ASP A 262 9.79 -30.44 -22.02
N ARG A 263 10.72 -30.74 -22.92
CA ARG A 263 10.99 -30.05 -24.18
C ARG A 263 10.29 -30.83 -25.28
N SER A 264 9.44 -30.17 -26.06
CA SER A 264 9.04 -30.68 -27.38
C SER A 264 9.22 -29.60 -28.43
N ARG A 265 10.25 -29.80 -29.26
CA ARG A 265 10.46 -29.17 -30.57
C ARG A 265 9.48 -29.80 -31.54
N GLU A 266 8.69 -29.00 -32.25
CA GLU A 266 8.30 -29.31 -33.62
C GLU A 266 8.48 -28.11 -34.54
N ARG A 267 8.99 -28.41 -35.72
CA ARG A 267 9.46 -27.50 -36.76
C ARG A 267 8.75 -27.91 -38.04
N SER A 268 7.98 -27.00 -38.64
CA SER A 268 7.70 -26.92 -40.10
C SER A 268 7.01 -25.57 -40.38
N LYS A 269 7.69 -24.56 -40.92
CA LYS A 269 7.92 -24.23 -42.34
C LYS A 269 6.66 -24.18 -43.23
N ARG A 270 6.22 -22.95 -43.58
CA ARG A 270 6.03 -22.38 -44.94
C ARG A 270 5.29 -21.03 -44.79
N ARG A 271 5.91 -19.88 -45.09
CA ARG A 271 5.91 -19.17 -46.40
C ARG A 271 4.51 -18.94 -46.98
N TYR A 272 3.98 -17.73 -46.81
CA TYR A 272 3.84 -16.74 -47.87
C TYR A 272 4.05 -15.34 -47.26
#